data_AF-A0A2K3P545-F1
#
_entry.id   AF-A0A2K3P545-F1
#
_cell.length_a   1.000
_cell.length_b   1.000
_cell.length_c   1.000
_cell.angle_alpha   90.00
_cell.angle_beta   90.00
_cell.angle_gamma   90.00
#
_symmetry.space_group_name_H-M   'P 1'
#
loop_
_entity.id
_entity.type
_entity.pdbx_description
1 polymer ?
#
loop_
_entity_poly.entity_id
_entity_poly.type
_entity_poly.pdbx_seq_one_letter_code
_entity_poly.pdbx_strand_id
1 'polypeptide(L)'
;VPLGNFEFDWLMFTVDTFFSRALRDNQQVLWISDDGFPDLGGNNGEENCFLDEVHQSVCTFPGAYRKVTVELKIHHLAVDALLKCNQVNEMEGGALLGLDHEFDSEAFPVNGQNGIDESTSCTHAFRVLKHLIQRCLSDAVTSGNVFADAILQHLYRWLCSPQSKLHDPALHQLLHKVMHKVFALLLAEFRKLGATIVFANFSKIIIDTGKFDLSTAKAYCDSLLRTIQSRDLFEWIELEPLQFWCSLLFMDQYNYGGIPAKSDEAMDDESQVDIISSWNIAEYLPKKIQDHYVFIVSQFMYIPWNYARKQAAIRASVLSGDSCTPSINIGAAEAFESEITEYIKEQISSYFTDKLLGVVRDIVLHMKGMGRSENDPSTSSGLPQLAGDLHRGDAALEFIKHVCAVLALDQSVQHDVHVMRKNLLKYVRVREFAPEAEFHDPCHSFTLPNVICSYCNDCRDLDLCRDPTLLTEEWHCAVPQCGQPYDREVMENALLQIARQRERQYHLQDLVCVRCNQVKAAHLAEQCACAGSFKCKEDATEFRKKMHVIFNIASRQKFQLLQECTSWMLELNI
;
A
#
# COMPACT_ATOMS: atom_id res chain seq x y z
N VAL A 1 -39.00 -6.43 0.13
CA VAL A 1 -38.82 -7.25 1.35
C VAL A 1 -39.71 -6.64 2.43
N PRO A 2 -40.50 -7.41 3.19
CA PRO A 2 -41.26 -6.87 4.32
C PRO A 2 -40.35 -6.25 5.37
N LEU A 3 -40.77 -5.15 6.02
CA LEU A 3 -39.91 -4.39 6.95
C LEU A 3 -39.35 -5.22 8.12
N GLY A 4 -40.09 -6.22 8.60
CA GLY A 4 -39.67 -7.08 9.72
C GLY A 4 -38.55 -8.08 9.40
N ASN A 5 -38.13 -8.18 8.13
CA ASN A 5 -37.09 -9.13 7.69
C ASN A 5 -35.78 -8.44 7.33
N PHE A 6 -35.65 -7.12 7.54
CA PHE A 6 -34.37 -6.44 7.34
C PHE A 6 -33.46 -6.68 8.53
N GLU A 7 -32.24 -7.10 8.24
CA GLU A 7 -31.15 -7.15 9.20
C GLU A 7 -30.56 -5.74 9.43
N PHE A 8 -29.66 -5.60 10.41
CA PHE A 8 -29.05 -4.30 10.75
C PHE A 8 -28.36 -3.65 9.53
N ASP A 9 -27.77 -4.45 8.65
CA ASP A 9 -27.25 -4.00 7.36
C ASP A 9 -28.24 -4.32 6.23
N TRP A 10 -29.14 -3.37 5.97
CA TRP A 10 -30.15 -3.52 4.93
C TRP A 10 -29.55 -3.57 3.52
N LEU A 11 -28.36 -3.00 3.28
CA LEU A 11 -27.72 -2.98 1.97
C LEU A 11 -27.25 -4.38 1.61
N MET A 12 -26.50 -5.02 2.51
CA MET A 12 -26.03 -6.40 2.34
C MET A 12 -27.19 -7.36 2.10
N PHE A 13 -28.21 -7.29 2.96
CA PHE A 13 -29.39 -8.14 2.84
C PHE A 13 -30.15 -7.93 1.52
N THR A 14 -30.22 -6.68 1.04
CA THR A 14 -30.90 -6.36 -0.22
C THR A 14 -30.14 -6.92 -1.42
N VAL A 15 -28.81 -6.78 -1.43
CA VAL A 15 -27.96 -7.35 -2.48
C VAL A 15 -28.05 -8.88 -2.48
N ASP A 16 -28.00 -9.53 -1.31
CA ASP A 16 -28.21 -10.99 -1.18
C ASP A 16 -29.57 -11.43 -1.75
N THR A 17 -30.63 -10.68 -1.44
CA THR A 17 -31.97 -10.99 -1.94
C THR A 17 -32.06 -10.81 -3.46
N PHE A 18 -31.42 -9.80 -4.04
CA PHE A 18 -31.42 -9.59 -5.48
C PHE A 18 -30.54 -10.59 -6.22
N PHE A 19 -29.37 -10.91 -5.65
CA PHE A 19 -28.45 -11.87 -6.24
C PHE A 19 -29.02 -13.29 -6.17
N SER A 20 -29.60 -13.71 -5.04
CA SER A 20 -30.29 -15.01 -4.94
C SER A 20 -31.45 -15.16 -5.94
N ARG A 21 -32.22 -14.09 -6.18
CA ARG A 21 -33.27 -14.08 -7.22
C ARG A 21 -32.66 -14.22 -8.61
N ALA A 22 -31.62 -13.45 -8.91
CA ALA A 22 -30.94 -13.51 -10.20
C ALA A 22 -30.31 -14.89 -10.46
N LEU A 23 -29.72 -15.52 -9.44
CA LEU A 23 -29.19 -16.89 -9.52
C LEU A 23 -30.31 -17.90 -9.79
N ARG A 24 -31.44 -17.78 -9.07
CA ARG A 24 -32.60 -18.66 -9.26
C ARG A 24 -33.21 -18.52 -10.65
N ASP A 25 -33.32 -17.30 -11.17
CA ASP A 25 -33.85 -17.02 -12.50
C ASP A 25 -32.95 -17.63 -13.60
N ASN A 26 -31.63 -17.71 -13.34
CA ASN A 26 -30.64 -18.36 -14.21
C ASN A 26 -30.40 -19.85 -13.86
N GLN A 27 -31.29 -20.47 -13.09
CA GLN A 27 -31.22 -21.90 -12.70
C GLN A 27 -29.90 -22.34 -12.04
N GLN A 28 -29.25 -21.42 -11.32
CA GLN A 28 -28.03 -21.70 -10.56
C GLN A 28 -28.34 -22.22 -9.14
N VAL A 29 -27.39 -22.95 -8.56
CA VAL A 29 -27.44 -23.42 -7.17
C VAL A 29 -27.16 -22.25 -6.22
N LEU A 30 -27.81 -22.26 -5.05
CA LEU A 30 -27.57 -21.31 -3.97
C LEU A 30 -26.68 -21.96 -2.91
N TRP A 31 -25.60 -21.29 -2.50
CA TRP A 31 -24.62 -21.75 -1.50
C TRP A 31 -24.75 -20.99 -0.17
N ILE A 32 -25.99 -20.72 0.25
CA ILE A 32 -26.28 -19.89 1.42
C ILE A 32 -25.67 -20.51 2.68
N SER A 33 -24.90 -19.71 3.42
CA SER A 33 -24.36 -20.10 4.73
C SER A 33 -24.49 -18.96 5.74
N ASP A 34 -24.58 -19.32 7.02
CA ASP A 34 -24.52 -18.36 8.14
C ASP A 34 -23.09 -18.24 8.72
N ASP A 35 -22.18 -19.18 8.36
CA ASP A 35 -20.82 -19.28 8.91
C ASP A 35 -19.77 -18.53 8.06
N GLY A 36 -20.19 -17.81 7.02
CA GLY A 36 -19.31 -17.04 6.13
C GLY A 36 -18.49 -17.89 5.15
N PHE A 37 -18.80 -19.18 5.01
CA PHE A 37 -18.18 -20.08 4.04
C PHE A 37 -19.24 -20.67 3.10
N PRO A 38 -19.07 -20.62 1.77
CA PRO A 38 -20.08 -21.12 0.85
C PRO A 38 -20.35 -22.62 1.08
N ASP A 39 -21.62 -23.02 1.07
CA ASP A 39 -22.01 -24.43 1.12
C ASP A 39 -21.80 -25.09 -0.26
N LEU A 40 -20.66 -25.75 -0.42
CA LEU A 40 -20.26 -26.46 -1.64
C LEU A 40 -20.58 -27.97 -1.59
N GLY A 41 -21.39 -28.45 -0.64
CA GLY A 41 -21.89 -29.82 -0.66
C GLY A 41 -20.88 -30.91 -0.30
N GLY A 42 -20.09 -30.70 0.77
CA GLY A 42 -19.33 -31.77 1.43
C GLY A 42 -17.82 -31.81 1.19
N ASN A 43 -17.26 -30.82 0.47
CA ASN A 43 -15.82 -30.57 0.57
C ASN A 43 -15.58 -29.95 1.94
N ASN A 44 -15.04 -30.72 2.89
CA ASN A 44 -14.72 -30.23 4.22
C ASN A 44 -13.89 -28.94 4.07
N GLY A 45 -14.31 -27.85 4.70
CA GLY A 45 -13.80 -26.47 4.52
C GLY A 45 -12.32 -26.23 4.88
N GLU A 46 -11.47 -27.25 4.80
CA GLU A 46 -10.04 -27.18 5.02
C GLU A 46 -9.30 -26.57 3.81
N GLU A 47 -9.79 -26.79 2.58
CA GLU A 47 -9.18 -26.32 1.32
C GLU A 47 -9.49 -24.84 1.00
N ASN A 48 -10.68 -24.33 1.33
CA ASN A 48 -11.06 -22.95 0.99
C ASN A 48 -10.42 -21.87 1.88
N CYS A 49 -9.69 -22.29 2.93
CA CYS A 49 -9.04 -21.40 3.88
C CYS A 49 -7.77 -20.72 3.32
N PHE A 50 -7.27 -21.12 2.15
CA PHE A 50 -6.09 -20.47 1.52
C PHE A 50 -6.44 -19.25 0.67
N LEU A 51 -7.73 -18.97 0.46
CA LEU A 51 -8.17 -18.07 -0.61
C LEU A 51 -8.26 -16.59 -0.19
N ASP A 52 -8.12 -16.26 1.09
CA ASP A 52 -8.45 -14.91 1.57
C ASP A 52 -7.27 -13.92 1.61
N GLU A 53 -6.01 -14.39 1.46
CA GLU A 53 -4.85 -13.49 1.38
C GLU A 53 -4.70 -12.89 -0.03
N VAL A 54 -5.68 -12.07 -0.38
CA VAL A 54 -5.67 -11.26 -1.57
C VAL A 54 -4.72 -10.07 -1.34
N HIS A 55 -3.47 -10.22 -1.75
CA HIS A 55 -2.49 -9.15 -1.63
C HIS A 55 -2.79 -8.03 -2.62
N GLN A 56 -3.04 -6.82 -2.10
CA GLN A 56 -3.23 -5.63 -2.91
C GLN A 56 -1.93 -5.28 -3.66
N SER A 57 -2.04 -4.93 -4.94
CA SER A 57 -0.89 -4.43 -5.69
C SER A 57 -0.53 -3.03 -5.25
N VAL A 58 0.48 -2.93 -4.40
CA VAL A 58 1.09 -1.66 -4.02
C VAL A 58 2.34 -1.45 -4.88
N CYS A 59 2.29 -0.46 -5.77
CA CYS A 59 3.46 -0.01 -6.51
C CYS A 59 4.05 1.19 -5.78
N THR A 60 5.26 1.04 -5.23
CA THR A 60 5.99 2.12 -4.57
C THR A 60 7.32 2.33 -5.28
N PHE A 61 7.54 3.55 -5.76
CA PHE A 61 8.80 3.99 -6.34
C PHE A 61 9.43 5.03 -5.41
N PRO A 62 10.34 4.61 -4.52
CA PRO A 62 11.00 5.53 -3.60
C PRO A 62 11.92 6.48 -4.39
N GLY A 63 11.83 7.78 -4.09
CA GLY A 63 12.51 8.80 -4.88
C GLY A 63 12.31 10.23 -4.36
N ALA A 64 13.16 11.13 -4.85
CA ALA A 64 13.00 12.57 -4.68
C ALA A 64 12.39 13.19 -5.95
N TYR A 65 11.12 13.58 -5.86
CA TYR A 65 10.36 14.19 -6.94
C TYR A 65 10.32 15.71 -6.75
N ARG A 66 11.14 16.43 -7.51
CA ARG A 66 11.27 17.90 -7.41
C ARG A 66 10.33 18.68 -8.33
N LYS A 67 9.58 17.96 -9.14
CA LYS A 67 8.57 18.48 -10.06
C LYS A 67 7.21 18.38 -9.38
N VAL A 68 6.21 19.04 -9.95
CA VAL A 68 4.87 19.04 -9.38
C VAL A 68 4.27 17.64 -9.45
N THR A 69 4.02 17.03 -8.29
CA THR A 69 3.31 15.75 -8.17
C THR A 69 1.87 15.96 -7.77
N VAL A 70 0.98 15.11 -8.25
CA VAL A 70 -0.46 15.14 -7.97
C VAL A 70 -0.89 13.86 -7.31
N GLU A 71 -1.66 13.99 -6.24
CA GLU A 71 -2.36 12.91 -5.58
C GLU A 71 -3.78 12.79 -6.14
N LEU A 72 -4.08 11.62 -6.70
CA LEU A 72 -5.37 11.26 -7.29
C LEU A 72 -6.03 10.18 -6.44
N LYS A 73 -7.31 10.34 -6.14
CA LYS A 73 -8.15 9.32 -5.51
C LYS A 73 -8.92 8.56 -6.57
N ILE A 74 -8.96 7.22 -6.45
CA ILE A 74 -9.69 6.34 -7.37
C ILE A 74 -11.03 5.96 -6.74
N HIS A 75 -12.10 6.08 -7.52
CA HIS A 75 -13.43 5.61 -7.17
C HIS A 75 -13.91 4.54 -8.16
N HIS A 76 -14.81 3.68 -7.70
CA HIS A 76 -15.55 2.71 -8.51
C HIS A 76 -14.73 1.66 -9.31
N LEU A 77 -13.46 1.44 -8.95
CA LEU A 77 -12.60 0.44 -9.60
C LEU A 77 -13.23 -0.97 -9.63
N ALA A 78 -13.87 -1.40 -8.54
CA ALA A 78 -14.52 -2.71 -8.46
C ALA A 78 -15.71 -2.85 -9.42
N VAL A 79 -16.50 -1.78 -9.57
CA VAL A 79 -17.67 -1.75 -10.47
C VAL A 79 -17.20 -1.78 -11.92
N ASP A 80 -16.22 -0.93 -12.27
CA ASP A 80 -15.64 -0.88 -13.61
C ASP A 80 -15.01 -2.23 -14.00
N ALA A 81 -14.22 -2.83 -13.10
CA ALA A 81 -13.60 -4.13 -13.31
C ALA A 81 -14.62 -5.24 -13.58
N LEU A 82 -15.74 -5.27 -12.84
CA LEU A 82 -16.80 -6.26 -13.05
C LEU A 82 -17.46 -6.08 -14.43
N LEU A 83 -17.72 -4.85 -14.86
CA LEU A 83 -18.39 -4.57 -16.13
C LEU A 83 -17.48 -4.83 -17.34
N LYS A 84 -16.20 -4.47 -17.22
CA LYS A 84 -15.19 -4.59 -18.29
C LYS A 84 -14.43 -5.93 -18.26
N CYS A 85 -14.79 -6.86 -17.36
CA CYS A 85 -14.13 -8.16 -17.21
C CYS A 85 -13.97 -8.96 -18.52
N ASN A 86 -14.93 -8.87 -19.44
CA ASN A 86 -14.88 -9.59 -20.73
C ASN A 86 -13.84 -8.98 -21.66
N GLN A 87 -13.74 -7.65 -21.70
CA GLN A 87 -12.74 -6.95 -22.51
C GLN A 87 -11.33 -7.23 -22.00
N VAL A 88 -11.16 -7.29 -20.67
CA VAL A 88 -9.90 -7.70 -20.04
C VAL A 88 -9.56 -9.14 -20.39
N ASN A 89 -10.54 -10.05 -20.36
CA ASN A 89 -10.34 -11.46 -20.73
C ASN A 89 -9.95 -11.61 -22.21
N GLU A 90 -10.57 -10.86 -23.12
CA GLU A 90 -10.21 -10.86 -24.54
C GLU A 90 -8.78 -10.36 -24.79
N MET A 91 -8.35 -9.32 -24.08
CA MET A 91 -6.98 -8.79 -24.16
C MET A 91 -5.93 -9.80 -23.67
N GLU A 92 -6.31 -10.75 -22.83
CA GLU A 92 -5.45 -11.80 -22.31
C GLU A 92 -5.57 -13.12 -23.08
N GLY A 93 -6.34 -13.15 -24.16
CA GLY A 93 -6.52 -14.34 -25.00
C GLY A 93 -7.37 -15.43 -24.35
N GLY A 94 -8.37 -15.05 -23.54
CA GLY A 94 -9.38 -15.97 -22.99
C GLY A 94 -8.96 -16.74 -21.73
N ALA A 95 -7.72 -16.58 -21.29
CA ALA A 95 -7.14 -17.33 -20.16
C ALA A 95 -7.61 -16.84 -18.78
N LEU A 96 -8.19 -15.64 -18.65
CA LEU A 96 -8.62 -15.08 -17.36
C LEU A 96 -9.86 -15.77 -16.80
N LEU A 97 -10.83 -15.99 -17.68
CA LEU A 97 -12.14 -16.54 -17.32
C LEU A 97 -12.30 -17.99 -17.80
N GLY A 98 -11.28 -18.56 -18.45
CA GLY A 98 -11.27 -19.96 -18.90
C GLY A 98 -12.39 -20.31 -19.89
N LEU A 99 -12.86 -19.35 -20.70
CA LEU A 99 -14.12 -19.46 -21.45
C LEU A 99 -14.02 -20.16 -22.82
N ASP A 100 -12.82 -20.45 -23.34
CA ASP A 100 -12.64 -20.83 -24.75
C ASP A 100 -12.30 -22.31 -25.00
N HIS A 101 -12.74 -23.24 -24.14
CA HIS A 101 -12.62 -24.69 -24.43
C HIS A 101 -13.94 -25.44 -24.61
N GLU A 102 -15.05 -24.76 -24.90
CA GLU A 102 -16.35 -25.45 -25.14
C GLU A 102 -16.80 -25.54 -26.61
N PHE A 103 -16.10 -24.94 -27.58
CA PHE A 103 -16.50 -25.03 -28.99
C PHE A 103 -15.31 -25.23 -29.94
N ASP A 104 -14.81 -26.47 -30.00
CA ASP A 104 -14.26 -27.18 -31.18
C ASP A 104 -13.09 -28.08 -30.77
N SER A 105 -13.36 -29.38 -30.56
CA SER A 105 -12.57 -30.52 -31.06
C SER A 105 -13.03 -31.82 -30.41
N GLU A 106 -13.79 -32.63 -31.16
CA GLU A 106 -13.91 -34.07 -30.92
C GLU A 106 -12.53 -34.74 -31.10
N ALA A 107 -11.78 -35.01 -30.02
CA ALA A 107 -10.69 -36.01 -30.03
C ALA A 107 -10.10 -36.30 -28.63
N PHE A 108 -10.47 -37.47 -28.09
CA PHE A 108 -9.77 -38.32 -27.08
C PHE A 108 -9.55 -37.82 -25.63
N PRO A 109 -9.95 -38.61 -24.61
CA PRO A 109 -9.63 -38.33 -23.22
C PRO A 109 -8.24 -38.90 -22.85
N VAL A 110 -7.29 -38.04 -22.46
CA VAL A 110 -6.03 -38.46 -21.83
C VAL A 110 -5.88 -37.75 -20.49
N ASN A 111 -6.26 -38.49 -19.45
CA ASN A 111 -5.57 -38.67 -18.17
C ASN A 111 -4.94 -37.42 -17.49
N GLY A 112 -5.74 -36.78 -16.63
CA GLY A 112 -5.37 -36.54 -15.22
C GLY A 112 -4.18 -35.64 -14.92
N GLN A 113 -4.27 -34.36 -15.32
CA GLN A 113 -3.62 -33.27 -14.58
C GLN A 113 -4.74 -32.39 -14.00
N ASN A 114 -5.33 -32.85 -12.89
CA ASN A 114 -6.34 -32.10 -12.16
C ASN A 114 -5.62 -31.12 -11.21
N GLY A 115 -5.20 -29.97 -11.73
CA GLY A 115 -5.38 -28.74 -10.97
C GLY A 115 -6.83 -28.33 -11.23
N ILE A 116 -7.72 -28.58 -10.28
CA ILE A 116 -9.09 -28.08 -10.36
C ILE A 116 -8.98 -26.56 -10.31
N ASP A 117 -9.11 -25.89 -11.45
CA ASP A 117 -9.13 -24.44 -11.53
C ASP A 117 -10.51 -23.98 -11.04
N GLU A 118 -10.66 -23.92 -9.71
CA GLU A 118 -11.93 -23.66 -9.00
C GLU A 118 -12.54 -22.30 -9.40
N SER A 119 -11.73 -21.39 -9.97
CA SER A 119 -12.20 -20.15 -10.59
C SER A 119 -13.12 -20.36 -11.80
N THR A 120 -13.06 -21.50 -12.48
CA THR A 120 -13.94 -21.81 -13.63
C THR A 120 -15.37 -22.11 -13.16
N SER A 121 -15.54 -22.70 -11.97
CA SER A 121 -16.85 -23.04 -11.39
C SER A 121 -17.70 -21.81 -11.06
N CYS A 122 -17.07 -20.71 -10.65
CA CYS A 122 -17.78 -19.47 -10.26
C CYS A 122 -18.03 -18.51 -11.45
N THR A 123 -17.57 -18.83 -12.67
CA THR A 123 -17.70 -17.94 -13.83
C THR A 123 -19.16 -17.63 -14.19
N HIS A 124 -20.06 -18.61 -14.09
CA HIS A 124 -21.45 -18.38 -14.42
C HIS A 124 -22.14 -17.47 -13.39
N ALA A 125 -21.89 -17.69 -12.10
CA ALA A 125 -22.33 -16.81 -11.02
C ALA A 125 -21.79 -15.38 -11.19
N PHE A 126 -20.52 -15.25 -11.59
CA PHE A 126 -19.89 -13.97 -11.89
C PHE A 126 -20.56 -13.23 -13.06
N ARG A 127 -20.97 -13.95 -14.13
CA ARG A 127 -21.76 -13.36 -15.23
C ARG A 127 -23.14 -12.88 -14.78
N VAL A 128 -23.81 -13.62 -13.90
CA VAL A 128 -25.10 -13.21 -13.31
C VAL A 128 -24.93 -11.95 -12.47
N LEU A 129 -23.87 -11.90 -11.65
CA LEU A 129 -23.52 -10.72 -10.85
C LEU A 129 -23.27 -9.50 -11.74
N LYS A 130 -22.49 -9.66 -12.81
CA LYS A 130 -22.25 -8.62 -13.80
C LYS A 130 -23.56 -8.06 -14.39
N HIS A 131 -24.48 -8.94 -14.80
CA HIS A 131 -25.76 -8.50 -15.37
C HIS A 131 -26.62 -7.73 -14.37
N LEU A 132 -26.64 -8.18 -13.10
CA LEU A 132 -27.33 -7.48 -12.02
C LEU A 132 -26.77 -6.06 -11.83
N ILE A 133 -25.44 -5.93 -11.76
CA ILE A 133 -24.77 -4.65 -11.57
C ILE A 133 -24.93 -3.72 -12.78
N GLN A 134 -24.89 -4.26 -14.00
CA GLN A 134 -25.17 -3.49 -15.21
C GLN A 134 -26.59 -2.89 -15.21
N ARG A 135 -27.57 -3.66 -14.71
CA ARG A 135 -28.94 -3.17 -14.54
C ARG A 135 -29.02 -2.10 -13.45
N CYS A 136 -28.40 -2.31 -12.28
CA CYS A 136 -28.33 -1.30 -11.21
C CYS A 136 -27.70 0.00 -11.70
N LEU A 137 -26.64 -0.08 -12.51
CA LEU A 137 -25.99 1.09 -13.11
C LEU A 137 -26.90 1.82 -14.09
N SER A 138 -27.57 1.08 -14.97
CA SER A 138 -28.54 1.66 -15.91
C SER A 138 -29.66 2.39 -15.17
N ASP A 139 -30.15 1.80 -14.08
CA ASP A 139 -31.18 2.39 -13.22
C ASP A 139 -30.63 3.62 -12.47
N ALA A 140 -29.41 3.58 -11.94
CA ALA A 140 -28.78 4.73 -11.28
C ALA A 140 -28.64 5.92 -12.23
N VAL A 141 -28.11 5.71 -13.44
CA VAL A 141 -27.87 6.77 -14.44
C VAL A 141 -29.18 7.28 -15.06
N THR A 142 -30.10 6.40 -15.41
CA THR A 142 -31.33 6.78 -16.15
C THR A 142 -32.43 7.30 -15.22
N SER A 143 -32.59 6.68 -14.05
CA SER A 143 -33.69 6.99 -13.13
C SER A 143 -33.27 7.80 -11.91
N GLY A 144 -31.96 8.04 -11.71
CA GLY A 144 -31.44 8.76 -10.55
C GLY A 144 -31.70 8.01 -9.24
N ASN A 145 -31.74 6.67 -9.28
CA ASN A 145 -32.10 5.86 -8.13
C ASN A 145 -30.96 5.81 -7.10
N VAL A 146 -31.14 6.53 -6.00
CA VAL A 146 -30.20 6.62 -4.87
C VAL A 146 -29.88 5.24 -4.27
N PHE A 147 -30.85 4.31 -4.26
CA PHE A 147 -30.62 2.97 -3.73
C PHE A 147 -29.75 2.11 -4.64
N ALA A 148 -29.87 2.30 -5.97
CA ALA A 148 -29.03 1.60 -6.93
C ALA A 148 -27.59 2.12 -6.87
N ASP A 149 -27.41 3.43 -6.72
CA ASP A 149 -26.10 4.06 -6.50
C ASP A 149 -25.43 3.56 -5.21
N ALA A 150 -26.18 3.49 -4.10
CA ALA A 150 -25.69 2.94 -2.84
C ALA A 150 -25.24 1.46 -2.97
N ILE A 151 -25.95 0.65 -3.74
CA ILE A 151 -25.55 -0.75 -4.02
C ILE A 151 -24.23 -0.80 -4.79
N LEU A 152 -24.02 0.09 -5.77
CA LEU A 152 -22.78 0.14 -6.56
C LEU A 152 -21.58 0.54 -5.70
N GLN A 153 -21.75 1.53 -4.82
CA GLN A 153 -20.70 1.99 -3.90
C GLN A 153 -20.29 0.90 -2.92
N HIS A 154 -21.23 0.06 -2.47
CA HIS A 154 -20.98 -1.00 -1.48
C HIS A 154 -20.79 -2.40 -2.09
N LEU A 155 -20.66 -2.52 -3.42
CA LEU A 155 -20.46 -3.81 -4.09
C LEU A 155 -19.22 -4.55 -3.60
N TYR A 156 -18.08 -3.85 -3.51
CA TYR A 156 -16.82 -4.45 -3.05
C TYR A 156 -16.93 -4.94 -1.59
N ARG A 157 -17.54 -4.12 -0.73
CA ARG A 157 -17.86 -4.49 0.66
C ARG A 157 -18.71 -5.76 0.72
N TRP A 158 -19.72 -5.87 -0.14
CA TRP A 158 -20.61 -7.02 -0.15
C TRP A 158 -19.89 -8.34 -0.48
N LEU A 159 -18.95 -8.29 -1.44
CA LEU A 159 -18.14 -9.46 -1.79
C LEU A 159 -17.10 -9.82 -0.74
N CYS A 160 -16.53 -8.83 -0.03
CA CYS A 160 -15.49 -9.07 0.97
C CYS A 160 -16.04 -9.51 2.34
N SER A 161 -17.30 -9.18 2.64
CA SER A 161 -17.84 -9.40 3.98
C SER A 161 -18.29 -10.84 4.19
N PRO A 162 -17.73 -11.56 5.19
CA PRO A 162 -18.19 -12.91 5.55
C PRO A 162 -19.57 -12.90 6.24
N GLN A 163 -20.11 -11.71 6.57
CA GLN A 163 -21.48 -11.56 7.08
C GLN A 163 -22.53 -11.69 5.97
N SER A 164 -22.12 -11.64 4.71
CA SER A 164 -23.00 -11.88 3.56
C SER A 164 -23.40 -13.36 3.51
N LYS A 165 -24.69 -13.64 3.31
CA LYS A 165 -25.17 -15.03 3.24
C LYS A 165 -24.75 -15.75 1.97
N LEU A 166 -24.46 -14.98 0.91
CA LEU A 166 -23.96 -15.48 -0.37
C LEU A 166 -22.47 -15.20 -0.54
N HIS A 167 -21.74 -15.01 0.57
CA HIS A 167 -20.30 -14.84 0.52
C HIS A 167 -19.64 -16.04 -0.17
N ASP A 168 -18.83 -15.75 -1.19
CA ASP A 168 -17.99 -16.73 -1.86
C ASP A 168 -16.59 -16.13 -2.06
N PRO A 169 -15.55 -16.65 -1.39
CA PRO A 169 -14.20 -16.17 -1.55
C PRO A 169 -13.68 -16.34 -2.99
N ALA A 170 -14.18 -17.32 -3.75
CA ALA A 170 -13.78 -17.50 -5.15
C ALA A 170 -14.28 -16.35 -6.04
N LEU A 171 -15.49 -15.83 -5.80
CA LEU A 171 -15.99 -14.64 -6.50
C LEU A 171 -15.18 -13.39 -6.15
N HIS A 172 -14.83 -13.23 -4.86
CA HIS A 172 -13.99 -12.13 -4.41
C HIS A 172 -12.60 -12.17 -5.09
N GLN A 173 -11.96 -13.34 -5.12
CA GLN A 173 -10.67 -13.51 -5.80
C GLN A 173 -10.75 -13.24 -7.30
N LEU A 174 -11.80 -13.72 -7.97
CA LEU A 174 -11.98 -13.49 -9.40
C LEU A 174 -12.12 -12.01 -9.69
N LEU A 175 -12.96 -11.30 -8.92
CA LEU A 175 -13.08 -9.85 -9.03
C LEU A 175 -11.73 -9.17 -8.77
N HIS A 176 -11.01 -9.55 -7.72
CA HIS A 176 -9.73 -8.93 -7.39
C HIS A 176 -8.68 -9.18 -8.48
N LYS A 177 -8.61 -10.38 -9.07
CA LYS A 177 -7.74 -10.66 -10.22
C LYS A 177 -8.05 -9.73 -11.40
N VAL A 178 -9.33 -9.50 -11.68
CA VAL A 178 -9.76 -8.56 -12.73
C VAL A 178 -9.40 -7.13 -12.36
N MET A 179 -9.66 -6.70 -11.12
CA MET A 179 -9.31 -5.36 -10.61
C MET A 179 -7.81 -5.08 -10.73
N HIS A 180 -6.98 -6.04 -10.34
CA HIS A 180 -5.52 -5.94 -10.47
C HIS A 180 -5.10 -5.70 -11.92
N LYS A 181 -5.74 -6.38 -12.87
CA LYS A 181 -5.43 -6.26 -14.30
C LYS A 181 -5.91 -4.93 -14.87
N VAL A 182 -7.13 -4.50 -14.56
CA VAL A 182 -7.62 -3.16 -14.93
C VAL A 182 -6.72 -2.08 -14.36
N PHE A 183 -6.32 -2.21 -13.10
CA PHE A 183 -5.41 -1.29 -12.45
C PHE A 183 -4.02 -1.27 -13.11
N ALA A 184 -3.45 -2.43 -13.45
CA ALA A 184 -2.18 -2.50 -14.17
C ALA A 184 -2.25 -1.85 -15.56
N LEU A 185 -3.37 -2.03 -16.29
CA LEU A 185 -3.61 -1.35 -17.57
C LEU A 185 -3.74 0.17 -17.38
N LEU A 186 -4.46 0.60 -16.34
CA LEU A 186 -4.58 2.02 -15.99
C LEU A 186 -3.19 2.64 -15.76
N LEU A 187 -2.35 2.01 -14.93
CA LEU A 187 -0.98 2.45 -14.69
C LEU A 187 -0.11 2.47 -15.96
N ALA A 188 -0.29 1.49 -16.85
CA ALA A 188 0.39 1.49 -18.14
C ALA A 188 -0.02 2.68 -19.02
N GLU A 189 -1.29 3.10 -18.97
CA GLU A 189 -1.76 4.26 -19.70
C GLU A 189 -1.26 5.58 -19.14
N PHE A 190 -1.20 5.73 -17.81
CA PHE A 190 -0.51 6.87 -17.19
C PHE A 190 0.93 7.00 -17.70
N ARG A 191 1.69 5.89 -17.75
CA ARG A 191 3.06 5.88 -18.28
C ARG A 191 3.13 6.25 -19.76
N LYS A 192 2.19 5.77 -20.60
CA LYS A 192 2.12 6.12 -22.02
C LYS A 192 1.81 7.61 -22.25
N LEU A 193 1.03 8.23 -21.37
CA LEU A 193 0.72 9.66 -21.40
C LEU A 193 1.86 10.53 -20.81
N GLY A 194 2.99 9.93 -20.46
CA GLY A 194 4.19 10.62 -19.98
C GLY A 194 4.18 10.94 -18.48
N ALA A 195 3.24 10.38 -17.70
CA ALA A 195 3.24 10.52 -16.25
C ALA A 195 4.13 9.46 -15.60
N THR A 196 5.00 9.89 -14.69
CA THR A 196 5.82 9.00 -13.88
C THR A 196 5.05 8.64 -12.60
N ILE A 197 4.86 7.34 -12.35
CA ILE A 197 4.14 6.87 -11.16
C ILE A 197 5.09 6.86 -9.98
N VAL A 198 4.69 7.51 -8.88
CA VAL A 198 5.41 7.53 -7.60
C VAL A 198 4.87 6.44 -6.68
N PHE A 199 3.56 6.43 -6.50
CA PHE A 199 2.85 5.50 -5.64
C PHE A 199 1.52 5.13 -6.27
N ALA A 200 1.10 3.88 -6.14
CA ALA A 200 -0.22 3.46 -6.57
C ALA A 200 -0.73 2.27 -5.74
N ASN A 201 -1.95 2.39 -5.23
CA ASN A 201 -2.79 1.30 -4.72
C ASN A 201 -4.22 1.46 -5.30
N PHE A 202 -5.18 0.61 -4.92
CA PHE A 202 -6.53 0.69 -5.51
C PHE A 202 -7.35 1.91 -5.11
N SER A 203 -6.93 2.67 -4.10
CA SER A 203 -7.65 3.86 -3.63
C SER A 203 -6.97 5.18 -4.02
N LYS A 204 -5.67 5.17 -4.29
CA LYS A 204 -4.84 6.36 -4.46
C LYS A 204 -3.71 6.13 -5.46
N ILE A 205 -3.46 7.12 -6.31
CA ILE A 205 -2.31 7.19 -7.22
C ILE A 205 -1.60 8.52 -7.03
N ILE A 206 -0.28 8.50 -6.86
CA ILE A 206 0.57 9.69 -6.90
C ILE A 206 1.36 9.67 -8.19
N ILE A 207 1.18 10.72 -9.00
CA ILE A 207 1.88 10.90 -10.28
C ILE A 207 2.78 12.12 -10.23
N ASP A 208 3.94 12.03 -10.85
CA ASP A 208 4.77 13.18 -11.20
C ASP A 208 4.41 13.63 -12.63
N THR A 209 4.04 14.91 -12.74
CA THR A 209 3.58 15.53 -14.00
C THR A 209 4.73 15.92 -14.93
N GLY A 210 5.97 15.92 -14.43
CA GLY A 210 7.12 16.38 -15.19
C GLY A 210 7.17 17.91 -15.36
N LYS A 211 6.27 18.68 -14.72
CA LYS A 211 6.17 20.14 -14.85
C LYS A 211 6.64 20.86 -13.59
N PHE A 212 7.20 22.06 -13.75
CA PHE A 212 7.67 22.90 -12.64
C PHE A 212 6.61 23.90 -12.16
N ASP A 213 5.72 24.35 -13.07
CA ASP A 213 4.70 25.35 -12.76
C ASP A 213 3.35 24.70 -12.41
N LEU A 214 2.73 25.15 -11.32
CA LEU A 214 1.46 24.64 -10.82
C LEU A 214 0.32 24.75 -11.85
N SER A 215 0.23 25.87 -12.57
CA SER A 215 -0.81 26.08 -13.59
C SER A 215 -0.71 25.10 -14.75
N THR A 216 0.51 24.86 -15.23
CA THR A 216 0.77 23.88 -16.30
C THR A 216 0.53 22.44 -15.83
N ALA A 217 0.86 22.14 -14.57
CA ALA A 217 0.60 20.83 -13.97
C ALA A 217 -0.90 20.55 -13.83
N LYS A 218 -1.70 21.54 -13.40
CA LYS A 218 -3.16 21.44 -13.35
C LYS A 218 -3.76 21.21 -14.73
N ALA A 219 -3.37 21.99 -15.73
CA ALA A 219 -3.85 21.82 -17.10
C ALA A 219 -3.47 20.45 -17.70
N TYR A 220 -2.26 19.96 -17.40
CA TYR A 220 -1.83 18.61 -17.76
C TYR A 220 -2.72 17.55 -17.09
N CYS A 221 -2.95 17.67 -15.79
CA CYS A 221 -3.82 16.77 -15.03
C CYS A 221 -5.23 16.71 -15.64
N ASP A 222 -5.86 17.86 -15.90
CA ASP A 222 -7.20 17.93 -16.49
C ASP A 222 -7.26 17.33 -17.90
N SER A 223 -6.18 17.46 -18.68
CA SER A 223 -6.07 16.84 -20.01
C SER A 223 -5.90 15.32 -19.91
N LEU A 224 -5.13 14.86 -18.93
CA LEU A 224 -4.85 13.45 -18.69
C LEU A 224 -6.12 12.75 -18.21
N LEU A 225 -6.84 13.33 -17.24
CA LEU A 225 -8.09 12.79 -16.71
C LEU A 225 -9.15 12.64 -17.81
N ARG A 226 -9.31 13.66 -18.67
CA ARG A 226 -10.21 13.59 -19.83
C ARG A 226 -9.81 12.50 -20.82
N THR A 227 -8.51 12.31 -21.03
CA THR A 227 -8.01 11.27 -21.96
C THR A 227 -8.26 9.87 -21.41
N ILE A 228 -8.12 9.67 -20.10
CA ILE A 228 -8.42 8.38 -19.44
C ILE A 228 -9.93 8.10 -19.51
N GLN A 229 -10.76 9.08 -19.18
CA GLN A 229 -12.23 8.97 -19.24
C GLN A 229 -12.77 8.72 -20.65
N SER A 230 -12.06 9.16 -21.69
CA SER A 230 -12.45 8.91 -23.08
C SER A 230 -12.29 7.45 -23.53
N ARG A 231 -11.61 6.60 -22.74
CA ARG A 231 -11.38 5.20 -23.09
C ARG A 231 -12.46 4.32 -22.51
N ASP A 232 -13.01 3.47 -23.35
CA ASP A 232 -14.08 2.53 -22.99
C ASP A 232 -13.70 1.62 -21.81
N LEU A 233 -12.42 1.31 -21.60
CA LEU A 233 -11.94 0.46 -20.51
C LEU A 233 -12.02 1.12 -19.12
N PHE A 234 -12.09 2.44 -19.03
CA PHE A 234 -12.05 3.18 -17.76
C PHE A 234 -13.25 4.11 -17.59
N GLU A 235 -14.32 3.85 -18.35
CA GLU A 235 -15.52 4.67 -18.43
C GLU A 235 -16.13 4.98 -17.05
N TRP A 236 -16.07 4.01 -16.12
CA TRP A 236 -16.69 4.12 -14.80
C TRP A 236 -15.70 4.43 -13.69
N ILE A 237 -14.41 4.61 -14.02
CA ILE A 237 -13.39 4.99 -13.03
C ILE A 237 -13.41 6.51 -12.89
N GLU A 238 -13.80 6.99 -11.71
CA GLU A 238 -13.68 8.40 -11.37
C GLU A 238 -12.35 8.65 -10.65
N LEU A 239 -11.64 9.68 -11.11
CA LEU A 239 -10.33 10.08 -10.61
C LEU A 239 -10.42 11.52 -10.10
N GLU A 240 -10.30 11.71 -8.79
CA GLU A 240 -10.41 13.00 -8.13
C GLU A 240 -9.01 13.52 -7.71
N PRO A 241 -8.57 14.71 -8.16
CA PRO A 241 -7.32 15.31 -7.68
C PRO A 241 -7.50 15.91 -6.27
N LEU A 242 -6.77 15.36 -5.30
CA LEU A 242 -6.83 15.80 -3.90
C LEU A 242 -5.82 16.89 -3.59
N GLN A 243 -4.54 16.62 -3.86
CA GLN A 243 -3.45 17.47 -3.42
C GLN A 243 -2.34 17.58 -4.47
N PHE A 244 -1.85 18.80 -4.66
CA PHE A 244 -0.69 19.11 -5.48
C PHE A 244 0.51 19.37 -4.57
N TRP A 245 1.65 18.77 -4.88
CA TRP A 245 2.90 18.97 -4.16
C TRP A 245 3.93 19.60 -5.11
N CYS A 246 4.60 20.65 -4.66
CA CYS A 246 5.68 21.30 -5.41
C CYS A 246 6.98 20.49 -5.40
N SER A 247 7.23 19.76 -4.31
CA SER A 247 8.38 18.88 -4.12
C SER A 247 7.95 17.80 -3.13
N LEU A 248 8.21 16.54 -3.48
CA LEU A 248 7.83 15.36 -2.71
C LEU A 248 9.04 14.44 -2.57
N LEU A 249 9.44 14.17 -1.34
CA LEU A 249 10.40 13.15 -0.98
C LEU A 249 9.62 11.94 -0.48
N PHE A 250 9.59 10.87 -1.25
CA PHE A 250 8.73 9.72 -0.99
C PHE A 250 9.56 8.45 -0.78
N MET A 251 9.33 7.76 0.34
CA MET A 251 9.90 6.44 0.62
C MET A 251 8.80 5.38 0.58
N ASP A 252 7.72 5.59 1.33
CA ASP A 252 6.50 4.78 1.32
C ASP A 252 5.29 5.62 1.78
N GLN A 253 4.12 4.98 1.91
CA GLN A 253 2.87 5.65 2.31
C GLN A 253 2.89 6.28 3.72
N TYR A 254 3.82 5.88 4.59
CA TYR A 254 3.97 6.36 5.98
C TYR A 254 5.27 7.16 6.20
N ASN A 255 6.14 7.20 5.19
CA ASN A 255 7.44 7.85 5.20
C ASN A 255 7.55 8.75 3.96
N TYR A 256 7.06 9.98 4.08
CA TYR A 256 7.13 11.00 3.05
C TYR A 256 7.26 12.40 3.64
N GLY A 257 7.89 13.29 2.89
CA GLY A 257 7.93 14.72 3.14
C GLY A 257 7.51 15.47 1.88
N GLY A 258 6.68 16.51 2.02
CA GLY A 258 6.18 17.23 0.86
C GLY A 258 5.92 18.71 1.15
N ILE A 259 6.14 19.53 0.11
CA ILE A 259 5.78 20.95 0.09
C ILE A 259 4.45 21.08 -0.66
N PRO A 260 3.31 21.34 0.01
CA PRO A 260 2.03 21.49 -0.67
C PRO A 260 2.01 22.75 -1.53
N ALA A 261 1.37 22.66 -2.70
CA ALA A 261 1.11 23.82 -3.54
C ALA A 261 -0.18 24.50 -3.05
N LYS A 262 -0.05 25.64 -2.36
CA LYS A 262 -1.21 26.45 -1.95
C LYS A 262 -1.88 27.03 -3.20
N SER A 263 -3.21 26.95 -3.27
CA SER A 263 -4.01 27.36 -4.44
C SER A 263 -4.17 28.86 -4.61
N ASP A 264 -3.70 29.67 -3.67
CA ASP A 264 -4.07 31.08 -3.64
C ASP A 264 -3.01 31.98 -4.26
N GLU A 265 -3.47 32.72 -5.28
CA GLU A 265 -2.94 33.95 -5.82
C GLU A 265 -2.94 35.08 -4.75
N ALA A 266 -2.33 34.85 -3.59
CA ALA A 266 -2.01 35.88 -2.62
C ALA A 266 -0.49 36.12 -2.67
N MET A 267 -0.10 37.01 -3.58
CA MET A 267 1.17 37.72 -3.55
C MET A 267 1.25 38.53 -2.25
N ASP A 268 1.92 38.01 -1.21
CA ASP A 268 2.84 38.81 -0.41
C ASP A 268 3.64 37.96 0.59
N ASP A 269 4.94 38.25 0.59
CA ASP A 269 5.94 38.01 1.62
C ASP A 269 6.26 36.58 2.07
N GLU A 270 7.42 36.46 2.71
CA GLU A 270 8.09 35.28 3.30
C GLU A 270 7.24 34.48 4.31
N SER A 271 6.01 34.14 3.95
CA SER A 271 5.09 33.32 4.74
C SER A 271 5.61 31.90 4.83
N GLN A 272 5.66 31.38 6.05
CA GLN A 272 6.19 30.07 6.40
C GLN A 272 5.71 29.00 5.41
N VAL A 273 6.67 28.40 4.69
CA VAL A 273 6.38 27.26 3.83
C VAL A 273 6.08 26.09 4.76
N ASP A 274 4.82 25.71 4.83
CA ASP A 274 4.36 24.58 5.64
C ASP A 274 4.82 23.28 5.00
N ILE A 275 5.91 22.71 5.49
CA ILE A 275 6.43 21.42 5.03
C ILE A 275 5.71 20.32 5.80
N ILE A 276 4.94 19.49 5.10
CA ILE A 276 4.33 18.30 5.68
C ILE A 276 5.41 17.23 5.77
N SER A 277 5.73 16.79 6.98
CA SER A 277 6.73 15.74 7.23
C SER A 277 6.08 14.61 8.01
N SER A 278 5.93 13.45 7.37
CA SER A 278 5.45 12.22 7.99
C SER A 278 6.54 11.16 7.86
N TRP A 279 7.21 10.85 8.97
CA TRP A 279 8.33 9.92 8.99
C TRP A 279 8.17 8.91 10.13
N ASN A 280 7.47 7.80 9.86
CA ASN A 280 7.33 6.71 10.81
C ASN A 280 8.70 6.16 11.28
N ILE A 281 9.69 6.10 10.37
CA ILE A 281 11.07 5.70 10.73
C ILE A 281 11.73 6.63 11.76
N ALA A 282 11.29 7.89 11.87
CA ALA A 282 11.82 8.81 12.87
C ALA A 282 11.34 8.45 14.28
N GLU A 283 10.17 7.81 14.42
CA GLU A 283 9.61 7.46 15.74
C GLU A 283 10.46 6.42 16.48
N TYR A 284 11.22 5.60 15.74
CA TYR A 284 12.17 4.63 16.29
C TYR A 284 13.47 5.28 16.81
N LEU A 285 13.70 6.56 16.51
CA LEU A 285 14.81 7.33 17.08
C LEU A 285 14.45 7.89 18.46
N PRO A 286 15.41 8.09 19.37
CA PRO A 286 15.17 8.77 20.64
C PRO A 286 14.55 10.16 20.46
N LYS A 287 13.54 10.53 21.27
CA LYS A 287 12.76 11.79 21.16
C LYS A 287 13.62 13.05 20.95
N LYS A 288 14.76 13.18 21.62
CA LYS A 288 15.67 14.34 21.49
C LYS A 288 16.30 14.48 20.08
N ILE A 289 16.36 13.40 19.33
CA ILE A 289 16.98 13.30 18.00
C ILE A 289 15.94 13.47 16.90
N GLN A 290 14.67 13.16 17.16
CA GLN A 290 13.57 13.25 16.20
C GLN A 290 13.43 14.67 15.62
N ASP A 291 13.51 15.72 16.45
CA ASP A 291 13.44 17.10 15.98
C ASP A 291 14.58 17.45 15.01
N HIS A 292 15.80 16.98 15.32
CA HIS A 292 16.97 17.17 14.47
C HIS A 292 16.80 16.44 13.13
N TYR A 293 16.24 15.23 13.17
CA TYR A 293 15.93 14.43 11.99
C TYR A 293 14.94 15.15 11.07
N VAL A 294 13.77 15.53 11.60
CA VAL A 294 12.71 16.22 10.84
C VAL A 294 13.23 17.53 10.25
N PHE A 295 14.02 18.27 11.03
CA PHE A 295 14.61 19.53 10.57
C PHE A 295 15.57 19.34 9.40
N ILE A 296 16.49 18.38 9.47
CA ILE A 296 17.47 18.12 8.40
C ILE A 296 16.76 17.66 7.12
N VAL A 297 15.79 16.74 7.23
CA VAL A 297 15.03 16.26 6.08
C VAL A 297 14.19 17.39 5.46
N SER A 298 13.56 18.22 6.29
CA SER A 298 12.82 19.41 5.83
C SER A 298 13.70 20.38 5.07
N GLN A 299 14.93 20.61 5.54
CA GLN A 299 15.90 21.46 4.84
C GLN A 299 16.37 20.86 3.52
N PHE A 300 16.55 19.54 3.46
CA PHE A 300 16.90 18.85 2.21
C PHE A 300 15.83 19.02 1.13
N MET A 301 14.57 19.17 1.52
CA MET A 301 13.48 19.50 0.59
C MET A 301 13.42 21.00 0.27
N TYR A 302 13.55 21.86 1.28
CA TYR A 302 13.38 23.30 1.13
C TYR A 302 14.50 23.98 0.34
N ILE A 303 15.76 23.64 0.60
CA ILE A 303 16.93 24.32 0.00
C ILE A 303 16.91 24.19 -1.54
N PRO A 304 16.76 22.98 -2.12
CA PRO A 304 16.72 22.83 -3.58
C PRO A 304 15.48 23.46 -4.19
N TRP A 305 14.32 23.35 -3.53
CA TRP A 305 13.07 23.93 -4.00
C TRP A 305 13.14 25.46 -4.06
N ASN A 306 13.65 26.11 -2.99
CA ASN A 306 13.78 27.56 -2.94
C ASN A 306 14.80 28.07 -3.97
N TYR A 307 15.89 27.33 -4.18
CA TYR A 307 16.86 27.64 -5.23
C TYR A 307 16.25 27.54 -6.62
N ALA A 308 15.56 26.44 -6.93
CA ALA A 308 14.88 26.24 -8.21
C ALA A 308 13.84 27.34 -8.49
N ARG A 309 13.06 27.73 -7.48
CA ARG A 309 12.07 28.82 -7.58
C ARG A 309 12.72 30.17 -7.88
N LYS A 310 13.82 30.51 -7.19
CA LYS A 310 14.58 31.74 -7.43
C LYS A 310 15.18 31.76 -8.84
N GLN A 311 15.77 30.66 -9.27
CA GLN A 311 16.39 30.54 -10.58
C GLN A 311 15.36 30.60 -11.72
N ALA A 312 14.17 30.02 -11.53
CA ALA A 312 13.05 30.15 -12.45
C ALA A 312 12.55 31.61 -12.55
N ALA A 313 12.43 32.32 -11.43
CA ALA A 313 12.04 33.73 -11.40
C ALA A 313 13.07 34.63 -12.10
N ILE A 314 14.37 34.38 -11.90
CA ILE A 314 15.45 35.10 -12.59
C ILE A 314 15.33 34.88 -14.10
N ARG A 315 15.15 33.64 -14.56
CA ARG A 315 14.99 33.32 -16.00
C ARG A 315 13.75 33.98 -16.60
N ALA A 316 12.62 33.98 -15.89
CA ALA A 316 11.41 34.68 -16.32
C ALA A 316 11.59 36.20 -16.44
N SER A 317 12.36 36.81 -15.52
CA SER A 317 12.67 38.24 -15.57
C SER A 317 13.58 38.62 -16.75
N VAL A 318 14.51 37.74 -17.14
CA VAL A 318 15.42 37.95 -18.29
C VAL A 318 14.70 37.80 -19.63
N LEU A 319 13.70 36.91 -19.71
CA LEU A 319 12.88 36.68 -20.91
C LEU A 319 11.85 37.78 -21.19
N SER A 320 11.49 38.58 -20.19
CA SER A 320 10.48 39.66 -20.34
C SER A 320 11.01 40.89 -21.10
N GLY A 321 12.28 40.89 -21.51
CA GLY A 321 12.92 41.96 -22.28
C GLY A 321 12.97 41.76 -23.80
N ASP A 322 12.64 40.58 -24.33
CA ASP A 322 12.71 40.31 -25.77
C ASP A 322 11.50 39.50 -26.25
N SER A 323 10.67 40.12 -27.09
CA SER A 323 9.43 39.55 -27.61
C SER A 323 9.72 38.48 -28.68
N CYS A 324 9.81 37.22 -28.29
CA CYS A 324 9.60 36.05 -29.14
C CYS A 324 9.17 34.86 -28.26
N THR A 325 8.12 34.16 -28.69
CA THR A 325 7.54 32.98 -28.02
C THR A 325 8.61 31.95 -27.62
N PRO A 326 8.70 31.52 -26.35
CA PRO A 326 9.66 30.50 -25.97
C PRO A 326 9.08 29.13 -26.35
N SER A 327 9.58 28.54 -27.43
CA SER A 327 9.59 27.08 -27.49
C SER A 327 10.61 26.64 -26.42
N ILE A 328 10.13 26.01 -25.34
CA ILE A 328 11.00 25.40 -24.34
C ILE A 328 11.77 24.28 -25.06
N ASN A 329 12.97 24.58 -25.54
CA ASN A 329 13.86 23.56 -26.09
C ASN A 329 14.17 22.54 -24.98
N ILE A 330 14.02 21.25 -25.28
CA ILE A 330 14.25 20.14 -24.35
C ILE A 330 15.62 20.28 -23.64
N GLY A 331 16.66 20.70 -24.37
CA GLY A 331 17.99 20.92 -23.80
C GLY A 331 18.09 22.05 -22.77
N ALA A 332 17.21 23.06 -22.80
CA ALA A 332 17.19 24.14 -21.81
C ALA A 332 16.59 23.68 -20.46
N ALA A 333 15.66 22.72 -20.50
CA ALA A 333 15.11 22.08 -19.31
C ALA A 333 16.12 21.09 -18.70
N GLU A 334 16.79 20.28 -19.53
CA GLU A 334 17.84 19.36 -19.07
C GLU A 334 19.04 20.10 -18.45
N ALA A 335 19.43 21.23 -19.03
CA ALA A 335 20.48 22.09 -18.46
C ALA A 335 20.07 22.69 -17.10
N PHE A 336 18.79 23.04 -16.93
CA PHE A 336 18.27 23.53 -15.64
C PHE A 336 18.28 22.45 -14.57
N GLU A 337 17.85 21.24 -14.91
CA GLU A 337 17.88 20.10 -14.00
C GLU A 337 19.33 19.75 -13.59
N SER A 338 20.26 19.84 -14.54
CA SER A 338 21.69 19.63 -14.28
C SER A 338 22.27 20.69 -13.33
N GLU A 339 21.95 21.98 -13.52
CA GLU A 339 22.37 23.08 -12.65
C GLU A 339 21.84 22.90 -11.22
N ILE A 340 20.57 22.53 -11.06
CA ILE A 340 19.98 22.24 -9.74
C ILE A 340 20.67 21.03 -9.10
N THR A 341 20.93 19.98 -9.87
CA THR A 341 21.60 18.77 -9.38
C THR A 341 23.00 19.08 -8.89
N GLU A 342 23.78 19.86 -9.63
CA GLU A 342 25.13 20.29 -9.24
C GLU A 342 25.10 21.12 -7.94
N TYR A 343 24.16 22.07 -7.83
CA TYR A 343 23.95 22.82 -6.61
C TYR A 343 23.65 21.92 -5.40
N ILE A 344 22.79 20.90 -5.56
CA ILE A 344 22.48 19.97 -4.45
C ILE A 344 23.72 19.19 -4.03
N LYS A 345 24.55 18.73 -4.97
CA LYS A 345 25.81 18.02 -4.67
C LYS A 345 26.78 18.89 -3.86
N GLU A 346 26.91 20.17 -4.23
CA GLU A 346 27.68 21.13 -3.46
C GLU A 346 27.11 21.34 -2.04
N GLN A 347 25.78 21.45 -1.90
CA GLN A 347 25.15 21.57 -0.59
C GLN A 347 25.32 20.32 0.27
N ILE A 348 25.30 19.11 -0.32
CA ILE A 348 25.53 17.86 0.40
C ILE A 348 26.96 17.79 0.93
N SER A 349 27.94 18.06 0.05
CA SER A 349 29.36 17.98 0.40
C SER A 349 29.81 19.04 1.40
N SER A 350 29.19 20.22 1.41
CA SER A 350 29.46 21.30 2.35
C SER A 350 28.45 21.35 3.50
N TYR A 351 27.32 22.03 3.29
CA TYR A 351 26.33 22.36 4.32
C TYR A 351 25.81 21.15 5.09
N PHE A 352 25.32 20.11 4.41
CA PHE A 352 24.74 18.95 5.08
C PHE A 352 25.81 18.10 5.77
N THR A 353 26.98 17.93 5.17
CA THR A 353 28.09 17.18 5.79
C THR A 353 28.53 17.85 7.10
N ASP A 354 28.77 19.16 7.08
CA ASP A 354 29.19 19.90 8.28
C ASP A 354 28.10 19.90 9.36
N LYS A 355 26.85 20.11 8.96
CA LYS A 355 25.71 20.12 9.88
C LYS A 355 25.47 18.75 10.52
N LEU A 356 25.50 17.68 9.73
CA LEU A 356 25.33 16.32 10.25
C LEU A 356 26.47 15.92 11.16
N LEU A 357 27.71 16.30 10.86
CA LEU A 357 28.83 16.08 11.77
C LEU A 357 28.66 16.83 13.10
N GLY A 358 28.11 18.05 13.07
CA GLY A 358 27.73 18.81 14.27
C GLY A 358 26.67 18.08 15.10
N VAL A 359 25.55 17.72 14.48
CA VAL A 359 24.44 17.02 15.16
C VAL A 359 24.88 15.67 15.71
N VAL A 360 25.63 14.88 14.93
CA VAL A 360 26.16 13.58 15.39
C VAL A 360 27.11 13.76 16.57
N ARG A 361 27.97 14.79 16.55
CA ARG A 361 28.84 15.12 17.69
C ARG A 361 28.02 15.43 18.94
N ASP A 362 26.97 16.24 18.81
CA ASP A 362 26.11 16.61 19.92
C ASP A 362 25.37 15.38 20.48
N ILE A 363 24.87 14.49 19.62
CA ILE A 363 24.23 13.22 20.03
C ILE A 363 25.22 12.35 20.82
N VAL A 364 26.45 12.17 20.31
CA VAL A 364 27.48 11.35 20.97
C VAL A 364 27.87 11.94 22.34
N LEU A 365 27.95 13.27 22.45
CA LEU A 365 28.28 13.95 23.71
C LEU A 365 27.14 13.87 24.74
N HIS A 366 25.90 14.14 24.32
CA HIS A 366 24.74 14.16 25.21
C HIS A 366 24.30 12.76 25.66
N MET A 367 24.41 11.73 24.81
CA MET A 367 23.99 10.36 25.15
C MET A 367 25.03 9.62 26.00
N LYS A 368 26.33 9.92 25.85
CA LYS A 368 27.37 9.40 26.78
C LYS A 368 27.22 9.92 28.21
N GLY A 369 26.61 11.08 28.40
CA GLY A 369 26.32 11.64 29.72
C GLY A 369 25.15 10.95 30.45
N MET A 370 24.23 10.32 29.71
CA MET A 370 22.98 9.77 30.25
C MET A 370 23.13 8.34 30.78
N GLY A 371 24.16 7.59 30.36
CA GLY A 371 24.48 6.26 30.90
C GLY A 371 24.96 6.23 32.37
N ARG A 372 24.88 7.36 33.09
CA ARG A 372 25.30 7.50 34.51
C ARG A 372 24.22 8.05 35.44
N SER A 373 23.08 8.51 34.93
CA SER A 373 22.04 9.14 35.76
C SER A 373 20.66 8.84 35.17
N GLU A 374 19.95 7.88 35.78
CA GLU A 374 18.53 7.95 36.16
C GLU A 374 17.95 6.53 36.32
N ASN A 375 18.06 6.01 37.55
CA ASN A 375 17.00 5.22 38.15
C ASN A 375 16.02 6.23 38.77
N ASP A 376 14.96 6.62 38.04
CA ASP A 376 13.77 7.22 38.65
C ASP A 376 12.52 6.95 37.79
N PRO A 377 11.46 6.32 38.33
CA PRO A 377 10.32 5.85 37.55
C PRO A 377 9.12 6.79 37.68
N SER A 378 9.10 7.96 37.01
CA SER A 378 7.88 8.79 37.06
C SER A 378 7.75 9.89 36.00
N THR A 379 7.85 9.57 34.69
CA THR A 379 7.21 10.41 33.64
C THR A 379 6.93 9.61 32.35
N SER A 380 6.12 8.55 32.41
CA SER A 380 5.61 7.89 31.20
C SER A 380 4.29 8.52 30.77
N SER A 381 4.36 9.54 29.92
CA SER A 381 3.21 10.03 29.14
C SER A 381 3.53 9.94 27.65
N GLY A 382 2.70 9.18 26.94
CA GLY A 382 2.67 9.07 25.48
C GLY A 382 3.39 7.85 24.89
N LEU A 383 2.57 6.83 24.57
CA LEU A 383 2.82 5.55 23.89
C LEU A 383 3.67 4.48 24.63
N PRO A 384 3.18 3.23 24.73
CA PRO A 384 3.99 2.10 25.18
C PRO A 384 5.16 1.91 24.22
N GLN A 385 6.37 1.77 24.77
CA GLN A 385 7.61 1.50 24.06
C GLN A 385 7.43 0.37 23.01
N LEU A 386 7.39 0.74 21.72
CA LEU A 386 7.72 -0.13 20.59
C LEU A 386 9.17 -0.66 20.67
N ALA A 387 9.99 -0.09 21.57
CA ALA A 387 11.42 -0.32 21.71
C ALA A 387 11.76 -1.34 22.81
N GLY A 388 11.05 -2.48 22.86
CA GLY A 388 11.33 -3.57 23.79
C GLY A 388 12.69 -4.26 23.57
N ASP A 389 13.31 -4.13 22.39
CA ASP A 389 14.54 -4.87 22.07
C ASP A 389 15.58 -4.15 21.17
N LEU A 390 15.39 -2.87 20.82
CA LEU A 390 16.22 -2.19 19.80
C LEU A 390 17.09 -1.02 20.27
N HIS A 391 17.23 -0.76 21.58
CA HIS A 391 18.22 0.20 22.09
C HIS A 391 19.56 -0.46 22.46
N ARG A 392 20.01 -1.43 21.64
CA ARG A 392 21.35 -2.02 21.75
C ARG A 392 22.39 -1.38 20.83
N GLY A 393 21.97 -0.45 19.96
CA GLY A 393 22.84 0.32 19.06
C GLY A 393 23.17 1.72 19.57
N ASP A 394 24.31 2.27 19.14
CA ASP A 394 24.67 3.67 19.36
C ASP A 394 23.60 4.57 18.68
N ALA A 395 22.91 5.42 19.45
CA ALA A 395 21.87 6.31 18.94
C ALA A 395 22.36 7.20 17.78
N ALA A 396 23.66 7.53 17.78
CA ALA A 396 24.29 8.26 16.68
C ALA A 396 24.36 7.43 15.39
N LEU A 397 24.63 6.12 15.49
CA LEU A 397 24.68 5.22 14.35
C LEU A 397 23.30 5.06 13.71
N GLU A 398 22.27 4.85 14.53
CA GLU A 398 20.88 4.77 14.03
C GLU A 398 20.46 6.06 13.35
N PHE A 399 20.74 7.22 13.94
CA PHE A 399 20.48 8.51 13.30
C PHE A 399 21.16 8.65 11.93
N ILE A 400 22.43 8.27 11.82
CA ILE A 400 23.17 8.30 10.54
C ILE A 400 22.49 7.40 9.50
N LYS A 401 22.10 6.18 9.88
CA LYS A 401 21.43 5.25 8.96
C LYS A 401 20.13 5.84 8.42
N HIS A 402 19.27 6.36 9.29
CA HIS A 402 17.96 6.88 8.93
C HIS A 402 18.07 8.11 8.02
N VAL A 403 18.89 9.10 8.40
CA VAL A 403 19.08 10.30 7.58
C VAL A 403 19.71 9.97 6.25
N CYS A 404 20.76 9.16 6.22
CA CYS A 404 21.42 8.80 4.96
C CYS A 404 20.52 7.98 4.04
N ALA A 405 19.63 7.13 4.60
CA ALA A 405 18.67 6.38 3.80
C ALA A 405 17.68 7.32 3.08
N VAL A 406 17.15 8.33 3.79
CA VAL A 406 16.23 9.32 3.19
C VAL A 406 16.92 10.23 2.19
N LEU A 407 18.14 10.68 2.47
CA LEU A 407 18.89 11.50 1.51
C LEU A 407 19.29 10.70 0.26
N ALA A 408 19.51 9.39 0.39
CA ALA A 408 19.84 8.50 -0.73
C ALA A 408 18.63 8.15 -1.62
N LEU A 409 17.40 8.52 -1.23
CA LEU A 409 16.22 8.42 -2.10
C LEU A 409 16.40 9.25 -3.37
N ASP A 410 17.18 10.33 -3.30
CA ASP A 410 17.56 11.10 -4.46
C ASP A 410 18.69 10.42 -5.24
N GLN A 411 18.32 9.71 -6.30
CA GLN A 411 19.26 8.99 -7.17
C GLN A 411 20.33 9.91 -7.79
N SER A 412 20.04 11.20 -7.97
CA SER A 412 20.97 12.15 -8.61
C SER A 412 22.21 12.48 -7.76
N VAL A 413 22.12 12.28 -6.45
CA VAL A 413 23.14 12.65 -5.45
C VAL A 413 23.59 11.48 -4.57
N GLN A 414 23.23 10.25 -4.92
CA GLN A 414 23.58 9.05 -4.14
C GLN A 414 25.07 8.93 -3.86
N HIS A 415 25.93 9.25 -4.85
CA HIS A 415 27.38 9.19 -4.67
C HIS A 415 27.87 10.13 -3.55
N ASP A 416 27.42 11.39 -3.57
CA ASP A 416 27.79 12.40 -2.59
C ASP A 416 27.25 12.04 -1.20
N VAL A 417 26.05 11.50 -1.12
CA VAL A 417 25.46 10.97 0.12
C VAL A 417 26.29 9.79 0.66
N HIS A 418 26.79 8.89 -0.19
CA HIS A 418 27.66 7.80 0.24
C HIS A 418 29.00 8.31 0.78
N VAL A 419 29.60 9.33 0.15
CA VAL A 419 30.84 9.96 0.65
C VAL A 419 30.59 10.60 2.02
N MET A 420 29.49 11.34 2.18
CA MET A 420 29.09 11.93 3.45
C MET A 420 28.85 10.85 4.52
N ARG A 421 28.08 9.80 4.21
CA ARG A 421 27.84 8.65 5.09
C ARG A 421 29.13 8.02 5.55
N LYS A 422 30.11 7.83 4.66
CA LYS A 422 31.44 7.31 5.01
C LYS A 422 32.17 8.21 6.00
N ASN A 423 32.08 9.53 5.86
CA ASN A 423 32.69 10.47 6.80
C ASN A 423 32.01 10.42 8.17
N LEU A 424 30.67 10.31 8.21
CA LEU A 424 29.90 10.16 9.44
C LEU A 424 30.22 8.84 10.16
N LEU A 425 30.28 7.71 9.43
CA LEU A 425 30.60 6.39 10.01
C LEU A 425 32.03 6.32 10.57
N LYS A 426 32.99 6.97 9.90
CA LYS A 426 34.36 7.10 10.43
C LYS A 426 34.39 7.81 11.79
N TYR A 427 33.53 8.81 12.01
CA TYR A 427 33.45 9.53 13.27
C TYR A 427 32.96 8.62 14.41
N VAL A 428 31.97 7.78 14.13
CA VAL A 428 31.42 6.78 15.09
C VAL A 428 32.29 5.50 15.16
N ARG A 429 33.37 5.42 14.37
CA ARG A 429 34.31 4.28 14.28
C ARG A 429 33.68 2.97 13.79
N VAL A 430 32.66 3.08 12.93
CA VAL A 430 32.01 1.94 12.28
C VAL A 430 32.51 1.81 10.85
N ARG A 431 32.71 0.58 10.38
CA ARG A 431 33.12 0.32 8.98
C ARG A 431 31.93 0.46 8.04
N GLU A 432 32.18 0.98 6.84
CA GLU A 432 31.16 1.28 5.82
C GLU A 432 30.29 0.07 5.44
N PHE A 433 30.91 -1.11 5.34
CA PHE A 433 30.27 -2.38 4.95
C PHE A 433 30.08 -3.34 6.14
N ALA A 434 30.09 -2.81 7.37
CA ALA A 434 29.71 -3.64 8.52
C ALA A 434 28.20 -3.93 8.44
N PRO A 435 27.73 -5.12 8.83
CA PRO A 435 26.29 -5.42 8.87
C PRO A 435 25.56 -4.44 9.80
N GLU A 436 26.24 -3.99 10.87
CA GLU A 436 25.74 -2.98 11.80
C GLU A 436 25.57 -1.59 11.17
N ALA A 437 26.18 -1.30 10.01
CA ALA A 437 26.05 -0.02 9.31
C ALA A 437 24.93 -0.02 8.26
N GLU A 438 24.47 -1.19 7.84
CA GLU A 438 23.40 -1.30 6.86
C GLU A 438 22.10 -0.72 7.44
N PHE A 439 21.37 0.01 6.59
CA PHE A 439 20.04 0.47 6.94
C PHE A 439 19.08 -0.70 6.69
N HIS A 440 18.34 -1.07 7.73
CA HIS A 440 17.22 -1.98 7.63
C HIS A 440 16.01 -1.20 8.13
N ASP A 441 14.93 -1.22 7.37
CA ASP A 441 13.69 -0.58 7.80
C ASP A 441 13.25 -1.20 9.13
N PRO A 442 13.26 -0.42 10.24
CA PRO A 442 12.87 -0.94 11.55
C PRO A 442 11.36 -1.19 11.62
N CYS A 443 10.59 -0.62 10.69
CA CYS A 443 9.15 -0.68 10.69
C CYS A 443 8.67 -2.02 10.14
N HIS A 444 8.24 -2.92 11.02
CA HIS A 444 7.41 -4.05 10.59
C HIS A 444 6.11 -3.52 9.96
N SER A 445 5.62 -4.15 8.90
CA SER A 445 4.29 -3.90 8.35
C SER A 445 3.42 -5.12 8.62
N PHE A 446 2.20 -4.87 9.10
CA PHE A 446 1.18 -5.89 9.19
C PHE A 446 -0.16 -5.25 8.88
N THR A 447 -0.67 -5.55 7.68
CA THR A 447 -1.94 -5.01 7.19
C THR A 447 -3.06 -6.00 7.47
N LEU A 448 -4.08 -5.55 8.17
CA LEU A 448 -5.36 -6.25 8.30
C LEU A 448 -6.23 -5.88 7.08
N PRO A 449 -6.50 -6.81 6.15
CA PRO A 449 -7.22 -6.50 4.92
C PRO A 449 -8.73 -6.32 5.15
N ASN A 450 -9.39 -5.59 4.24
CA ASN A 450 -10.84 -5.51 4.10
C ASN A 450 -11.58 -5.15 5.41
N VAL A 451 -11.03 -4.23 6.21
CA VAL A 451 -11.68 -3.77 7.44
C VAL A 451 -12.81 -2.81 7.11
N ILE A 452 -14.00 -3.17 7.57
CA ILE A 452 -15.23 -2.47 7.26
C ILE A 452 -15.71 -1.68 8.49
N CYS A 453 -15.99 -0.39 8.31
CA CYS A 453 -16.62 0.43 9.34
C CYS A 453 -18.12 0.11 9.46
N SER A 454 -18.60 -0.07 10.69
CA SER A 454 -20.02 -0.36 10.97
C SER A 454 -20.95 0.84 10.77
N TYR A 455 -20.41 2.07 10.73
CA TYR A 455 -21.20 3.30 10.62
C TYR A 455 -21.17 3.90 9.21
N CYS A 456 -19.99 4.29 8.71
CA CYS A 456 -19.86 4.91 7.38
C CYS A 456 -19.73 3.91 6.23
N ASN A 457 -19.61 2.62 6.56
CA ASN A 457 -19.50 1.53 5.61
C ASN A 457 -18.26 1.55 4.70
N ASP A 458 -17.28 2.37 5.03
CA ASP A 458 -15.98 2.41 4.36
C ASP A 458 -15.21 1.09 4.57
N CYS A 459 -14.63 0.56 3.49
CA CYS A 459 -13.86 -0.67 3.46
C CYS A 459 -12.41 -0.35 3.09
N ARG A 460 -11.47 -0.68 3.98
CA ARG A 460 -10.05 -0.35 3.79
C ARG A 460 -9.14 -1.32 4.53
N ASP A 461 -7.90 -1.39 4.09
CA ASP A 461 -6.86 -2.15 4.79
C ASP A 461 -6.26 -1.28 5.90
N LEU A 462 -5.97 -1.87 7.06
CA LEU A 462 -5.40 -1.19 8.21
C LEU A 462 -3.98 -1.68 8.48
N ASP A 463 -2.97 -0.82 8.37
CA ASP A 463 -1.60 -1.18 8.82
C ASP A 463 -1.48 -0.98 10.33
N LEU A 464 -1.49 -2.09 11.06
CA LEU A 464 -1.48 -2.10 12.52
C LEU A 464 -0.13 -1.72 13.11
N CYS A 465 0.94 -1.71 12.33
CA CYS A 465 2.29 -1.41 12.82
C CYS A 465 2.73 0.02 12.52
N ARG A 466 2.24 0.61 11.42
CA ARG A 466 2.73 1.90 10.91
C ARG A 466 1.74 3.05 11.05
N ASP A 467 0.43 2.78 11.14
CA ASP A 467 -0.57 3.84 11.31
C ASP A 467 -0.57 4.36 12.76
N PRO A 468 -0.21 5.63 13.01
CA PRO A 468 -0.13 6.18 14.37
C PRO A 468 -1.48 6.19 15.09
N THR A 469 -2.59 6.25 14.36
CA THR A 469 -3.94 6.22 14.94
C THR A 469 -4.33 4.84 15.46
N LEU A 470 -3.66 3.79 14.98
CA LEU A 470 -3.88 2.39 15.37
C LEU A 470 -2.84 1.88 16.37
N LEU A 471 -1.82 2.68 16.66
CA LEU A 471 -0.86 2.39 17.72
C LEU A 471 -1.46 2.56 19.13
N THR A 472 -2.53 3.34 19.24
CA THR A 472 -3.31 3.48 20.48
C THR A 472 -4.26 2.28 20.67
N GLU A 473 -4.81 2.12 21.88
CA GLU A 473 -5.76 1.04 22.19
C GLU A 473 -7.12 1.22 21.49
N GLU A 474 -7.41 2.40 20.92
CA GLU A 474 -8.69 2.71 20.33
C GLU A 474 -8.57 2.94 18.83
N TRP A 475 -8.93 1.93 18.05
CA TRP A 475 -8.92 1.99 16.60
C TRP A 475 -10.17 2.68 16.09
N HIS A 476 -9.98 3.76 15.35
CA HIS A 476 -11.08 4.56 14.82
C HIS A 476 -11.10 4.55 13.30
N CYS A 477 -12.30 4.71 12.73
CA CYS A 477 -12.45 4.95 11.31
C CYS A 477 -11.75 6.28 10.93
N ALA A 478 -10.83 6.25 9.97
CA ALA A 478 -10.07 7.44 9.55
C ALA A 478 -10.84 8.32 8.57
N VAL A 479 -12.07 7.94 8.20
CA VAL A 479 -12.96 8.85 7.49
C VAL A 479 -13.22 10.05 8.40
N PRO A 480 -12.82 11.28 8.01
CA PRO A 480 -12.84 12.45 8.90
C PRO A 480 -14.22 12.75 9.51
N GLN A 481 -15.28 12.48 8.74
CA GLN A 481 -16.67 12.68 9.16
C GLN A 481 -17.27 11.52 9.98
N CYS A 482 -16.57 10.39 10.12
CA CYS A 482 -17.06 9.22 10.85
C CYS A 482 -16.45 9.12 12.24
N GLY A 483 -15.14 8.90 12.33
CA GLY A 483 -14.43 8.76 13.61
C GLY A 483 -14.96 7.65 14.53
N GLN A 484 -15.78 6.72 14.05
CA GLN A 484 -16.39 5.68 14.88
C GLN A 484 -15.33 4.63 15.28
N PRO A 485 -15.29 4.18 16.55
CA PRO A 485 -14.41 3.11 16.97
C PRO A 485 -14.80 1.78 16.31
N TYR A 486 -13.79 1.02 15.90
CA TYR A 486 -13.97 -0.33 15.41
C TYR A 486 -14.30 -1.29 16.56
N ASP A 487 -15.07 -2.33 16.25
CA ASP A 487 -15.37 -3.38 17.20
C ASP A 487 -14.13 -4.25 17.46
N ARG A 488 -13.65 -4.21 18.69
CA ARG A 488 -12.42 -4.90 19.13
C ARG A 488 -12.53 -6.42 19.02
N GLU A 489 -13.70 -6.99 19.25
CA GLU A 489 -13.90 -8.45 19.19
C GLU A 489 -13.83 -8.94 17.74
N VAL A 490 -14.43 -8.18 16.82
CA VAL A 490 -14.36 -8.47 15.37
C VAL A 490 -12.93 -8.37 14.87
N MET A 491 -12.20 -7.35 15.30
CA MET A 491 -10.79 -7.17 14.93
C MET A 491 -9.89 -8.28 15.50
N GLU A 492 -10.07 -8.65 16.77
CA GLU A 492 -9.33 -9.75 17.40
C GLU A 492 -9.60 -11.09 16.69
N ASN A 493 -10.87 -11.37 16.36
CA ASN A 493 -11.23 -12.58 15.62
C ASN A 493 -10.59 -12.60 14.22
N ALA A 494 -10.62 -11.50 13.47
CA ALA A 494 -10.00 -11.43 12.15
C ALA A 494 -8.48 -11.69 12.22
N LEU A 495 -7.78 -11.12 13.19
CA LEU A 495 -6.35 -11.38 13.42
C LEU A 495 -6.08 -12.84 13.83
N LEU A 496 -6.97 -13.43 14.62
CA LEU A 496 -6.87 -14.81 15.04
C LEU A 496 -7.06 -15.77 13.86
N GLN A 497 -7.98 -15.47 12.94
CA GLN A 497 -8.13 -16.24 11.70
C GLN A 497 -6.85 -16.16 10.85
N ILE A 498 -6.28 -14.96 10.67
CA ILE A 498 -5.01 -14.79 9.93
C ILE A 498 -3.86 -15.57 10.59
N ALA A 499 -3.75 -15.51 11.91
CA ALA A 499 -2.72 -16.27 12.65
C ALA A 499 -2.84 -17.78 12.43
N ARG A 500 -4.04 -18.33 12.54
CA ARG A 500 -4.33 -19.76 12.28
C ARG A 500 -4.13 -20.15 10.83
N GLN A 501 -4.50 -19.28 9.91
CA GLN A 501 -4.30 -19.50 8.47
C GLN A 501 -2.80 -19.58 8.15
N ARG A 502 -1.98 -18.69 8.72
CA ARG A 502 -0.52 -18.72 8.57
C ARG A 502 0.10 -19.97 9.18
N GLU A 503 -0.37 -20.42 10.33
CA GLU A 503 0.02 -21.71 10.91
C GLU A 503 -0.21 -22.86 9.93
N ARG A 504 -1.43 -22.91 9.38
CA ARG A 504 -1.86 -23.95 8.45
C ARG A 504 -1.03 -23.91 7.17
N GLN A 505 -0.80 -22.73 6.60
CA GLN A 505 0.06 -22.53 5.43
C GLN A 505 1.49 -23.02 5.68
N TYR A 506 2.04 -22.76 6.86
CA TYR A 506 3.37 -23.24 7.22
C TYR A 506 3.44 -24.77 7.31
N HIS A 507 2.41 -25.42 7.84
CA HIS A 507 2.36 -26.89 7.93
C HIS A 507 2.13 -27.58 6.58
N LEU A 508 1.38 -26.94 5.67
CA LEU A 508 1.03 -27.49 4.36
C LEU A 508 1.93 -27.00 3.22
N GLN A 509 2.96 -26.22 3.53
CA GLN A 509 3.87 -25.69 2.54
C GLN A 509 4.58 -26.79 1.73
N ASP A 510 4.94 -26.44 0.49
CA ASP A 510 5.77 -27.28 -0.34
C ASP A 510 7.19 -27.44 0.20
N LEU A 511 7.79 -28.59 -0.13
CA LEU A 511 9.21 -28.81 0.04
C LEU A 511 9.95 -28.56 -1.28
N VAL A 512 11.08 -27.87 -1.20
CA VAL A 512 11.91 -27.51 -2.36
C VAL A 512 13.28 -28.18 -2.26
N CYS A 513 13.78 -28.70 -3.39
CA CYS A 513 15.11 -29.30 -3.43
C CYS A 513 16.20 -28.23 -3.36
N VAL A 514 17.18 -28.40 -2.47
CA VAL A 514 18.30 -27.46 -2.29
C VAL A 514 19.20 -27.33 -3.53
N ARG A 515 19.26 -28.36 -4.38
CA ARG A 515 20.15 -28.38 -5.55
C ARG A 515 19.51 -27.83 -6.82
N CYS A 516 18.30 -28.30 -7.16
CA CYS A 516 17.65 -27.95 -8.42
C CYS A 516 16.48 -26.98 -8.26
N ASN A 517 16.15 -26.58 -7.02
CA ASN A 517 15.02 -25.70 -6.69
C ASN A 517 13.65 -26.18 -7.21
N GLN A 518 13.53 -27.48 -7.51
CA GLN A 518 12.26 -28.08 -7.91
C GLN A 518 11.41 -28.42 -6.69
N VAL A 519 10.09 -28.25 -6.83
CA VAL A 519 9.10 -28.63 -5.83
C VAL A 519 9.00 -30.16 -5.74
N LYS A 520 8.84 -30.67 -4.52
CA LYS A 520 8.68 -32.10 -4.25
C LYS A 520 7.31 -32.56 -4.76
N ALA A 521 7.32 -33.28 -5.88
CA ALA A 521 6.08 -33.78 -6.49
C ALA A 521 5.45 -34.99 -5.78
N ALA A 522 6.24 -35.81 -5.06
CA ALA A 522 5.78 -37.06 -4.46
C ALA A 522 5.94 -37.04 -2.94
N HIS A 523 4.89 -37.33 -2.18
CA HIS A 523 4.89 -37.25 -0.71
C HIS A 523 5.95 -38.14 -0.04
N LEU A 524 6.13 -39.38 -0.54
CA LEU A 524 7.03 -40.39 0.05
C LEU A 524 8.50 -40.25 -0.38
N ALA A 525 8.83 -39.36 -1.32
CA ALA A 525 10.20 -39.21 -1.79
C ALA A 525 11.09 -38.53 -0.73
N GLU A 526 12.09 -39.23 -0.20
CA GLU A 526 13.06 -38.67 0.75
C GLU A 526 14.11 -37.79 0.06
N GLN A 527 14.42 -38.07 -1.21
CA GLN A 527 15.41 -37.37 -1.99
C GLN A 527 14.85 -36.98 -3.35
N CYS A 528 15.36 -35.87 -3.89
CA CYS A 528 15.02 -35.43 -5.24
C CYS A 528 15.67 -36.35 -6.29
N ALA A 529 15.16 -36.36 -7.52
CA ALA A 529 15.77 -37.05 -8.65
C ALA A 529 17.23 -36.63 -8.92
N CYS A 530 17.62 -35.42 -8.49
CA CYS A 530 19.01 -34.92 -8.55
C CYS A 530 19.88 -35.32 -7.34
N ALA A 531 19.38 -36.26 -6.50
CA ALA A 531 19.97 -36.66 -5.22
C ALA A 531 20.20 -35.50 -4.23
N GLY A 532 19.44 -34.40 -4.38
CA GLY A 532 19.42 -33.30 -3.42
C GLY A 532 18.40 -33.56 -2.30
N SER A 533 18.70 -33.07 -1.10
CA SER A 533 17.75 -33.04 0.00
C SER A 533 16.67 -31.98 -0.23
N PHE A 534 15.53 -32.20 0.40
CA PHE A 534 14.42 -31.25 0.43
C PHE A 534 14.50 -30.37 1.69
N LYS A 535 14.07 -29.12 1.56
CA LYS A 535 13.86 -28.19 2.67
C LYS A 535 12.49 -27.53 2.54
N CYS A 536 12.00 -26.97 3.63
CA CYS A 536 10.80 -26.12 3.60
C CYS A 536 11.01 -24.92 2.67
N LYS A 537 9.93 -24.46 2.03
CA LYS A 537 9.94 -23.26 1.20
C LYS A 537 10.15 -22.01 2.07
N GLU A 538 9.47 -21.94 3.21
CA GLU A 538 9.64 -20.96 4.26
C GLU A 538 10.38 -21.59 5.45
N ASP A 539 11.47 -20.94 5.88
CA ASP A 539 12.25 -21.39 7.03
C ASP A 539 11.51 -21.09 8.35
N ALA A 540 11.70 -21.96 9.35
CA ALA A 540 11.08 -21.81 10.67
C ALA A 540 11.40 -20.47 11.36
N THR A 541 12.58 -19.91 11.11
CA THR A 541 12.99 -18.62 11.68
C THR A 541 12.22 -17.45 11.07
N GLU A 542 11.87 -17.51 9.79
CA GLU A 542 11.07 -16.49 9.11
C GLU A 542 9.62 -16.54 9.59
N PHE A 543 9.05 -17.75 9.67
CA PHE A 543 7.72 -17.97 10.24
C PHE A 543 7.62 -17.41 11.66
N ARG A 544 8.57 -17.74 12.54
CA ARG A 544 8.61 -17.22 13.92
C ARG A 544 8.69 -15.69 13.97
N LYS A 545 9.53 -15.06 13.12
CA LYS A 545 9.60 -13.60 13.03
C LYS A 545 8.25 -12.98 12.67
N LYS A 546 7.54 -13.54 11.68
CA LYS A 546 6.20 -13.06 11.26
C LYS A 546 5.17 -13.24 12.37
N MET A 547 5.18 -14.39 13.06
CA MET A 547 4.27 -14.67 14.18
C MET A 547 4.54 -13.77 15.40
N HIS A 548 5.81 -13.43 15.66
CA HIS A 548 6.18 -12.47 16.71
C HIS A 548 5.60 -11.08 16.47
N VAL A 549 5.44 -10.63 15.22
CA VAL A 549 4.77 -9.35 14.92
C VAL A 549 3.32 -9.39 15.39
N ILE A 550 2.59 -10.48 15.12
CA ILE A 550 1.20 -10.66 15.56
C ILE A 550 1.11 -10.71 17.08
N PHE A 551 2.03 -11.42 17.74
CA PHE A 551 2.13 -11.47 19.20
C PHE A 551 2.37 -10.07 19.83
N ASN A 552 3.25 -9.27 19.23
CA ASN A 552 3.51 -7.90 19.68
C ASN A 552 2.29 -6.99 19.52
N ILE A 553 1.56 -7.13 18.41
CA ILE A 553 0.28 -6.42 18.19
C ILE A 553 -0.72 -6.84 19.27
N ALA A 554 -0.88 -8.14 19.52
CA ALA A 554 -1.79 -8.68 20.52
C ALA A 554 -1.48 -8.15 21.93
N SER A 555 -0.19 -8.15 22.30
CA SER A 555 0.28 -7.66 23.60
C SER A 555 0.05 -6.16 23.76
N ARG A 556 0.36 -5.36 22.73
CA ARG A 556 0.15 -3.91 22.74
C ARG A 556 -1.33 -3.54 22.83
N GLN A 557 -2.17 -4.29 22.12
CA GLN A 557 -3.61 -4.05 22.07
C GLN A 557 -4.38 -4.77 23.19
N LYS A 558 -3.72 -5.56 24.05
CA LYS A 558 -4.36 -6.37 25.10
C LYS A 558 -5.44 -7.33 24.56
N PHE A 559 -5.21 -7.92 23.40
CA PHE A 559 -6.04 -9.00 22.83
C PHE A 559 -5.66 -10.33 23.47
N GLN A 560 -6.45 -10.77 24.45
CA GLN A 560 -6.12 -11.92 25.30
C GLN A 560 -6.11 -13.23 24.50
N LEU A 561 -7.13 -13.48 23.68
CA LEU A 561 -7.25 -14.72 22.91
C LEU A 561 -6.16 -14.80 21.83
N LEU A 562 -5.90 -13.69 21.16
CA LEU A 562 -4.85 -13.62 20.15
C LEU A 562 -3.46 -13.82 20.78
N GLN A 563 -3.21 -13.23 21.96
CA GLN A 563 -1.95 -13.37 22.68
C GLN A 563 -1.73 -14.82 23.14
N GLU A 564 -2.73 -15.46 23.73
CA GLU A 564 -2.68 -16.87 24.13
C GLU A 564 -2.40 -17.77 22.91
N CYS A 565 -3.17 -17.61 21.83
CA CYS A 565 -3.02 -18.41 20.62
C CYS A 565 -1.62 -18.26 20.01
N THR A 566 -1.13 -17.04 19.85
CA THR A 566 0.19 -16.78 19.24
C THR A 566 1.34 -17.21 20.15
N SER A 567 1.19 -17.12 21.48
CA SER A 567 2.18 -17.65 22.41
C SER A 567 2.31 -19.16 22.37
N TRP A 568 1.17 -19.86 22.24
CA TRP A 568 1.15 -21.31 22.14
C TRP A 568 1.84 -21.77 20.86
N MET A 569 1.55 -21.12 19.73
CA MET A 569 2.23 -21.37 18.45
C MET A 569 3.75 -21.07 18.49
N LEU A 570 4.18 -20.09 19.27
CA LEU A 570 5.58 -19.69 19.41
C LEU A 570 6.31 -20.45 20.54
N GLU A 571 5.60 -21.29 21.30
CA GLU A 571 6.10 -21.96 22.51
C GLU A 571 6.68 -20.97 23.55
N LEU A 572 6.09 -19.76 23.64
CA LEU A 572 6.48 -18.76 24.62
C LEU A 572 5.82 -19.07 25.96
N ASN A 573 6.59 -19.07 27.05
CA ASN A 573 6.01 -19.05 28.38
C ASN A 573 5.49 -17.64 28.67
N ILE A 574 4.16 -17.46 28.65
CA ILE A 574 3.48 -16.24 29.14
C ILE A 574 3.58 -16.16 30.66
#